data_AF-A0A353P542-F1
#
_entry.id   AF-A0A353P542-F1
#
_cell.length_a   1.000
_cell.length_b   1.000
_cell.length_c   1.000
_cell.angle_alpha   90.00
_cell.angle_beta   90.00
_cell.angle_gamma   90.00
#
_symmetry.space_group_name_H-M   'P 1'
#
loop_
_entity.id
_entity.type
_entity.pdbx_description
1 polymer ?
#
loop_
_entity_poly.entity_id
_entity_poly.type
_entity_poly.pdbx_seq_one_letter_code
_entity_poly.pdbx_strand_id
1 'polypeptide(L)'
;MFLKKISILSAIMVIAIMANVSSAQWLWWTNDAANNQWTDTGNWTAFPTGGDDVVIGRDTANGPILNTGETGYAAWMHLSDTTASGSLLTINGGTLQVGDHLLVGENWGAGHKGTLLVNSGTVNTTLLMVGGGTSGSIGDGSVIINGGTINVSWLLAVAGGYSGTNSGGTGNIQLAGGVIDVTGGGGLVMADNGSIDITGGALILNGEISDITNYGNVTAFGGNGSFVYDIAGGRTTITAMIPEPATLIIIGLGSLLLRRKTR
;
A
#
# COMPACT_ATOMS: atom_id res chain seq x y z
N MET A 1 -11.62 31.25 -50.11
CA MET A 1 -10.91 29.94 -49.98
C MET A 1 -10.27 29.74 -48.62
N PHE A 2 -9.72 30.79 -47.97
CA PHE A 2 -9.05 30.72 -46.67
C PHE A 2 -9.97 30.27 -45.50
N LEU A 3 -11.18 30.81 -45.40
CA LEU A 3 -12.14 30.48 -44.32
C LEU A 3 -12.54 28.99 -44.28
N LYS A 4 -12.77 28.36 -45.45
CA LYS A 4 -13.07 26.91 -45.52
C LYS A 4 -11.93 26.03 -45.01
N LYS A 5 -10.67 26.43 -45.21
CA LYS A 5 -9.50 25.67 -44.74
C LYS A 5 -9.35 25.73 -43.22
N ILE A 6 -9.64 26.90 -42.62
CA ILE A 6 -9.60 27.08 -41.16
C ILE A 6 -10.69 26.22 -40.49
N SER A 7 -11.92 26.21 -41.01
CA SER A 7 -13.01 25.40 -40.44
C SER A 7 -12.73 23.89 -40.46
N ILE A 8 -12.11 23.38 -41.52
CA ILE A 8 -11.75 21.96 -41.62
C ILE A 8 -10.62 21.60 -40.63
N LEU A 9 -9.61 22.46 -40.50
CA LEU A 9 -8.51 22.24 -39.55
C LEU A 9 -9.01 22.23 -38.09
N SER A 10 -9.91 23.16 -37.75
CA SER A 10 -10.56 23.19 -36.43
C SER A 10 -11.38 21.92 -36.16
N ALA A 11 -12.14 21.42 -37.13
CA ALA A 11 -12.92 20.19 -36.97
C ALA A 11 -12.03 18.95 -36.79
N ILE A 12 -10.92 18.85 -37.53
CA ILE A 12 -9.95 17.75 -37.39
C ILE A 12 -9.28 17.80 -36.02
N MET A 13 -8.89 18.99 -35.53
CA MET A 13 -8.33 19.14 -34.17
C MET A 13 -9.33 18.73 -33.09
N VAL A 14 -10.60 19.14 -33.20
CA VAL A 14 -11.63 18.77 -32.22
C VAL A 14 -11.88 17.26 -32.22
N ILE A 15 -11.94 16.61 -33.39
CA ILE A 15 -12.10 15.14 -33.50
C ILE A 15 -10.88 14.41 -32.95
N ALA A 16 -9.66 14.89 -33.23
CA ALA A 16 -8.42 14.31 -32.70
C ALA A 16 -8.33 14.44 -31.17
N ILE A 17 -8.86 15.52 -30.58
CA ILE A 17 -8.91 15.69 -29.12
C ILE A 17 -9.95 14.75 -28.50
N MET A 18 -11.13 14.62 -29.12
CA MET A 18 -12.20 13.74 -28.61
C MET A 18 -11.91 12.24 -28.77
N ALA A 19 -11.03 11.85 -29.71
CA ALA A 19 -10.65 10.45 -29.91
C ALA A 19 -9.81 9.85 -28.77
N ASN A 20 -9.29 10.67 -27.85
CA ASN A 20 -8.47 10.21 -26.72
C ASN A 20 -9.25 10.03 -25.41
N VAL A 21 -10.58 10.21 -25.42
CA VAL A 21 -11.40 9.95 -24.24
C VAL A 21 -11.70 8.45 -24.19
N SER A 22 -10.80 7.67 -23.59
CA SER A 22 -11.14 6.32 -23.14
C SER A 22 -12.00 6.44 -21.89
N SER A 23 -13.19 5.83 -21.90
CA SER A 23 -13.96 5.63 -20.67
C SER A 23 -13.19 4.70 -19.74
N ALA A 24 -13.17 4.97 -18.44
CA ALA A 24 -12.68 4.01 -17.46
C ALA A 24 -13.38 2.65 -17.66
N GLN A 25 -12.60 1.59 -17.84
CA GLN A 25 -13.11 0.23 -17.98
C GLN A 25 -12.76 -0.61 -16.76
N TRP A 26 -13.64 -1.55 -16.42
CA TRP A 26 -13.35 -2.60 -15.44
C TRP A 26 -12.51 -3.69 -16.11
N LEU A 27 -11.27 -3.84 -15.68
CA LEU A 27 -10.32 -4.81 -16.21
C LEU A 27 -9.99 -5.85 -15.16
N TRP A 28 -10.03 -7.11 -15.57
CA TRP A 28 -9.87 -8.24 -14.66
C TRP A 28 -8.58 -8.96 -14.95
N TRP A 29 -7.83 -9.26 -13.89
CA TRP A 29 -6.72 -10.19 -13.95
C TRP A 29 -7.24 -11.61 -14.16
N THR A 30 -6.90 -12.21 -15.30
CA THR A 30 -7.33 -13.56 -15.67
C THR A 30 -6.26 -14.61 -15.38
N ASN A 31 -4.98 -14.23 -15.54
CA ASN A 31 -3.82 -15.13 -15.57
C ASN A 31 -3.91 -16.24 -16.63
N ASP A 32 -4.60 -16.03 -17.75
CA ASP A 32 -4.81 -17.09 -18.74
C ASP A 32 -3.51 -17.52 -19.45
N ALA A 33 -2.48 -16.65 -19.48
CA ALA A 33 -1.15 -17.02 -19.96
C ALA A 33 -0.32 -17.83 -18.92
N ALA A 34 -0.83 -17.97 -17.69
CA ALA A 34 -0.27 -18.80 -16.62
C ALA A 34 1.20 -18.51 -16.28
N ASN A 35 1.62 -17.25 -16.35
CA ASN A 35 2.99 -16.83 -16.04
C ASN A 35 3.08 -15.76 -14.95
N ASN A 36 1.94 -15.32 -14.40
CA ASN A 36 1.84 -14.30 -13.36
C ASN A 36 2.44 -12.94 -13.71
N GLN A 37 2.86 -12.68 -14.96
CA GLN A 37 3.52 -11.44 -15.33
C GLN A 37 2.51 -10.34 -15.58
N TRP A 38 2.61 -9.23 -14.83
CA TRP A 38 1.73 -8.07 -15.03
C TRP A 38 1.73 -7.58 -16.48
N THR A 39 2.90 -7.55 -17.12
CA THR A 39 3.08 -7.00 -18.47
C THR A 39 2.59 -7.91 -19.59
N ASP A 40 2.23 -9.17 -19.30
CA ASP A 40 1.68 -10.04 -20.33
C ASP A 40 0.20 -9.70 -20.56
N THR A 41 -0.10 -9.20 -21.76
CA THR A 41 -1.47 -8.85 -22.16
C THR A 41 -2.42 -10.05 -22.14
N GLY A 42 -1.91 -11.28 -22.24
CA GLY A 42 -2.71 -12.50 -22.14
C GLY A 42 -3.21 -12.81 -20.73
N ASN A 43 -2.74 -12.10 -19.69
CA ASN A 43 -3.24 -12.24 -18.32
C ASN A 43 -4.36 -11.26 -17.98
N TRP A 44 -4.82 -10.44 -18.93
CA TRP A 44 -5.82 -9.42 -18.71
C TRP A 44 -6.98 -9.54 -19.69
N THR A 45 -8.18 -9.15 -19.25
CA THR A 45 -9.32 -8.97 -20.17
C THR A 45 -9.04 -7.90 -21.24
N ALA A 46 -8.30 -6.85 -20.86
CA ALA A 46 -7.59 -5.92 -21.73
C ALA A 46 -6.45 -5.30 -20.92
N PHE A 47 -5.38 -4.84 -21.57
CA PHE A 47 -4.20 -4.35 -20.85
C PHE A 47 -4.49 -3.04 -20.10
N PRO A 48 -4.20 -2.94 -18.79
CA PRO A 48 -4.55 -1.76 -17.99
C PRO A 48 -3.83 -0.47 -18.38
N THR A 49 -4.57 0.64 -18.33
CA THR A 49 -4.07 2.01 -18.42
C THR A 49 -4.37 2.79 -17.14
N GLY A 50 -3.83 4.01 -17.02
CA GLY A 50 -4.05 4.86 -15.84
C GLY A 50 -5.49 5.36 -15.67
N GLY A 51 -6.37 5.12 -16.64
CA GLY A 51 -7.79 5.47 -16.57
C GLY A 51 -8.70 4.31 -16.16
N ASP A 52 -8.17 3.10 -16.00
CA ASP A 52 -8.99 1.89 -15.83
C ASP A 52 -9.14 1.45 -14.38
N ASP A 53 -10.24 0.76 -14.08
CA ASP A 53 -10.49 0.15 -12.78
C ASP A 53 -10.03 -1.31 -12.83
N VAL A 54 -8.93 -1.60 -12.15
CA VAL A 54 -8.26 -2.91 -12.17
C VAL A 54 -8.73 -3.77 -11.01
N VAL A 55 -9.16 -4.99 -11.30
CA VAL A 55 -9.61 -5.96 -10.30
C VAL A 55 -8.75 -7.22 -10.36
N ILE A 56 -8.17 -7.57 -9.21
CA ILE A 56 -7.48 -8.83 -8.98
C ILE A 56 -8.36 -9.63 -8.01
N GLY A 57 -9.18 -10.51 -8.58
CA GLY A 57 -10.12 -11.38 -7.86
C GLY A 57 -9.80 -12.87 -7.99
N ARG A 58 -8.54 -13.21 -8.28
CA ARG A 58 -8.03 -14.58 -8.33
C ARG A 58 -7.27 -14.90 -7.06
N ASP A 59 -7.16 -16.19 -6.74
CA ASP A 59 -6.48 -16.66 -5.54
C ASP A 59 -4.99 -16.26 -5.47
N THR A 60 -4.42 -16.30 -4.25
CA THR A 60 -3.03 -15.92 -3.99
C THR A 60 -1.99 -16.71 -4.79
N ALA A 61 -2.33 -17.91 -5.30
CA ALA A 61 -1.38 -18.71 -6.08
C ALA A 61 -1.16 -18.15 -7.49
N ASN A 62 -2.10 -17.35 -8.00
CA ASN A 62 -2.13 -16.87 -9.38
C ASN A 62 -2.13 -15.33 -9.47
N GLY A 63 -1.67 -14.65 -8.41
CA GLY A 63 -1.61 -13.19 -8.36
C GLY A 63 -0.58 -12.60 -9.32
N PRO A 64 -0.82 -11.38 -9.86
CA PRO A 64 0.17 -10.69 -10.69
C PRO A 64 1.45 -10.34 -9.93
N ILE A 65 2.54 -10.34 -10.67
CA ILE A 65 3.88 -9.93 -10.25
C ILE A 65 4.32 -8.77 -11.14
N LEU A 66 4.76 -7.69 -10.50
CA LEU A 66 5.37 -6.54 -11.15
C LEU A 66 6.87 -6.49 -10.85
N ASN A 67 7.71 -6.85 -11.81
CA ASN A 67 9.16 -6.94 -11.65
C ASN A 67 9.87 -5.62 -11.90
N THR A 68 11.17 -5.60 -11.60
CA THR A 68 12.06 -4.47 -11.87
C THR A 68 11.99 -4.01 -13.33
N GLY A 69 11.80 -2.71 -13.53
CA GLY A 69 11.68 -2.09 -14.86
C GLY A 69 10.27 -2.10 -15.45
N GLU A 70 9.32 -2.80 -14.82
CA GLU A 70 7.92 -2.81 -15.24
C GLU A 70 7.14 -1.68 -14.57
N THR A 71 6.06 -1.23 -15.23
CA THR A 71 5.13 -0.27 -14.65
C THR A 71 3.70 -0.75 -14.84
N GLY A 72 2.96 -0.82 -13.74
CA GLY A 72 1.54 -1.11 -13.71
C GLY A 72 0.74 0.17 -13.53
N TYR A 73 -0.45 0.24 -14.15
CA TYR A 73 -1.32 1.39 -14.07
C TYR A 73 -2.75 0.98 -13.69
N ALA A 74 -3.41 1.84 -12.93
CA ALA A 74 -4.84 1.82 -12.68
C ALA A 74 -5.30 3.22 -12.27
N ALA A 75 -6.57 3.57 -12.51
CA ALA A 75 -7.22 4.66 -11.80
C ALA A 75 -7.61 4.18 -10.40
N TRP A 76 -8.34 3.06 -10.34
CA TRP A 76 -8.74 2.37 -9.13
C TRP A 76 -8.22 0.94 -9.19
N MET A 77 -7.75 0.41 -8.07
CA MET A 77 -7.27 -0.95 -7.96
C MET A 77 -7.92 -1.67 -6.80
N HIS A 78 -8.46 -2.84 -7.08
CA HIS A 78 -9.13 -3.71 -6.11
C HIS A 78 -8.38 -5.04 -6.00
N LEU A 79 -7.80 -5.30 -4.83
CA LEU A 79 -7.35 -6.62 -4.44
C LEU A 79 -8.44 -7.25 -3.59
N SER A 80 -9.29 -8.07 -4.21
CA SER A 80 -10.50 -8.56 -3.55
C SER A 80 -10.94 -9.89 -4.12
N ASP A 81 -10.78 -10.95 -3.33
CA ASP A 81 -11.27 -12.29 -3.66
C ASP A 81 -11.96 -12.90 -2.43
N THR A 82 -13.08 -13.59 -2.65
CA THR A 82 -13.84 -14.32 -1.62
C THR A 82 -13.26 -15.70 -1.30
N THR A 83 -12.25 -16.17 -2.03
CA THR A 83 -11.58 -17.44 -1.72
C THR A 83 -10.91 -17.40 -0.34
N ALA A 84 -10.65 -18.59 0.22
CA ALA A 84 -10.03 -18.70 1.54
C ALA A 84 -8.65 -18.01 1.60
N SER A 85 -7.90 -18.10 0.50
CA SER A 85 -6.58 -17.49 0.28
C SER A 85 -6.66 -15.99 0.00
N GLY A 86 -7.71 -15.51 -0.67
CA GLY A 86 -7.81 -14.12 -1.10
C GLY A 86 -6.99 -13.81 -2.35
N SER A 87 -6.95 -12.54 -2.74
CA SER A 87 -6.14 -12.06 -3.86
C SER A 87 -4.72 -11.68 -3.44
N LEU A 88 -3.78 -11.69 -4.40
CA LEU A 88 -2.40 -11.27 -4.18
C LEU A 88 -1.92 -10.38 -5.33
N LEU A 89 -1.25 -9.28 -5.02
CA LEU A 89 -0.38 -8.54 -5.94
C LEU A 89 1.02 -8.47 -5.34
N THR A 90 2.04 -8.85 -6.11
CA THR A 90 3.44 -8.80 -5.68
C THR A 90 4.22 -7.74 -6.46
N ILE A 91 4.92 -6.86 -5.76
CA ILE A 91 5.84 -5.87 -6.33
C ILE A 91 7.28 -6.29 -6.04
N ASN A 92 8.01 -6.69 -7.08
CA ASN A 92 9.41 -7.16 -7.06
C ASN A 92 10.34 -6.16 -7.80
N GLY A 93 10.20 -4.88 -7.47
CA GLY A 93 11.06 -3.82 -7.98
C GLY A 93 10.44 -2.94 -9.08
N GLY A 94 9.23 -3.28 -9.54
CA GLY A 94 8.50 -2.45 -10.48
C GLY A 94 7.89 -1.20 -9.86
N THR A 95 7.19 -0.42 -10.68
CA THR A 95 6.44 0.77 -10.24
C THR A 95 4.94 0.57 -10.47
N LEU A 96 4.15 0.57 -9.41
CA LEU A 96 2.68 0.60 -9.52
C LEU A 96 2.19 2.04 -9.40
N GLN A 97 1.40 2.49 -10.38
CA GLN A 97 0.76 3.80 -10.43
C GLN A 97 -0.75 3.64 -10.32
N VAL A 98 -1.31 3.89 -9.15
CA VAL A 98 -2.76 3.97 -8.93
C VAL A 98 -3.15 5.44 -8.83
N GLY A 99 -3.99 5.92 -9.74
CA GLY A 99 -4.33 7.34 -9.81
C GLY A 99 -5.10 7.82 -8.58
N ASP A 100 -5.96 6.96 -8.04
CA ASP A 100 -6.90 7.34 -6.99
C ASP A 100 -6.90 6.32 -5.83
N HIS A 101 -7.64 5.22 -5.96
CA HIS A 101 -7.88 4.29 -4.85
C HIS A 101 -7.16 2.96 -5.02
N LEU A 102 -6.27 2.62 -4.08
CA LEU A 102 -5.73 1.27 -3.93
C LEU A 102 -6.41 0.60 -2.73
N LEU A 103 -7.21 -0.41 -3.04
CA LEU A 103 -8.17 -1.02 -2.13
C LEU A 103 -7.78 -2.47 -1.91
N VAL A 104 -7.30 -2.78 -0.70
CA VAL A 104 -6.71 -4.07 -0.35
C VAL A 104 -7.63 -4.81 0.61
N GLY A 105 -8.19 -5.92 0.17
CA GLY A 105 -9.21 -6.64 0.94
C GLY A 105 -10.54 -5.91 1.03
N GLU A 106 -10.72 -4.83 0.27
CA GLU A 106 -12.04 -4.22 0.10
C GLU A 106 -12.59 -4.64 -1.26
N ASN A 107 -13.75 -5.30 -1.29
CA ASN A 107 -14.79 -4.96 -2.26
C ASN A 107 -16.10 -5.71 -1.97
N TRP A 108 -17.23 -5.10 -2.31
CA TRP A 108 -18.54 -5.73 -2.56
C TRP A 108 -19.22 -6.63 -1.51
N GLY A 109 -18.63 -6.92 -0.36
CA GLY A 109 -19.32 -7.68 0.67
C GLY A 109 -18.42 -8.28 1.74
N ALA A 110 -19.02 -9.16 2.53
CA ALA A 110 -18.35 -9.89 3.61
C ALA A 110 -17.38 -10.96 3.06
N GLY A 111 -16.21 -11.06 3.69
CA GLY A 111 -15.27 -12.18 3.47
C GLY A 111 -14.37 -12.02 2.25
N HIS A 112 -14.37 -10.85 1.62
CA HIS A 112 -13.39 -10.52 0.59
C HIS A 112 -12.01 -10.31 1.24
N LYS A 113 -10.97 -10.82 0.59
CA LYS A 113 -9.60 -10.79 1.08
C LYS A 113 -8.64 -10.34 0.00
N GLY A 114 -7.64 -9.58 0.40
CA GLY A 114 -6.61 -9.11 -0.52
C GLY A 114 -5.29 -8.87 0.18
N THR A 115 -4.21 -9.20 -0.52
CA THR A 115 -2.85 -9.01 -0.05
C THR A 115 -2.05 -8.21 -1.06
N LEU A 116 -1.45 -7.11 -0.61
CA LEU A 116 -0.39 -6.42 -1.33
C LEU A 116 0.95 -6.79 -0.70
N LEU A 117 1.83 -7.41 -1.47
CA LEU A 117 3.20 -7.76 -1.05
C LEU A 117 4.21 -6.89 -1.79
N VAL A 118 4.95 -6.05 -1.06
CA VAL A 118 5.99 -5.18 -1.61
C VAL A 118 7.36 -5.67 -1.13
N ASN A 119 8.08 -6.37 -2.01
CA ASN A 119 9.44 -6.82 -1.72
C ASN A 119 10.47 -5.71 -2.03
N SER A 120 10.21 -4.94 -3.08
CA SER A 120 11.00 -3.78 -3.50
C SER A 120 10.20 -2.96 -4.52
N GLY A 121 10.74 -1.83 -4.98
CA GLY A 121 10.09 -0.98 -5.99
C GLY A 121 9.26 0.15 -5.38
N THR A 122 8.28 0.63 -6.13
CA THR A 122 7.48 1.80 -5.72
C THR A 122 6.00 1.56 -6.01
N VAL A 123 5.15 1.91 -5.05
CA VAL A 123 3.70 1.99 -5.21
C VAL A 123 3.29 3.44 -4.98
N ASN A 124 2.55 4.03 -5.91
CA ASN A 124 1.97 5.36 -5.75
C ASN A 124 0.46 5.24 -5.79
N THR A 125 -0.20 5.86 -4.81
CA THR A 125 -1.66 5.94 -4.77
C THR A 125 -2.09 7.24 -4.10
N THR A 126 -3.30 7.71 -4.38
CA THR A 126 -3.88 8.82 -3.63
C THR A 126 -4.39 8.34 -2.29
N LEU A 127 -5.14 7.25 -2.29
CA LEU A 127 -5.65 6.60 -1.11
C LEU A 127 -5.17 5.15 -1.06
N LEU A 128 -4.72 4.71 0.12
CA LEU A 128 -4.53 3.30 0.42
C LEU A 128 -5.53 2.88 1.50
N MET A 129 -6.43 1.95 1.15
CA MET A 129 -7.37 1.35 2.10
C MET A 129 -7.01 -0.11 2.32
N VAL A 130 -6.88 -0.51 3.57
CA VAL A 130 -6.55 -1.88 3.97
C VAL A 130 -7.65 -2.42 4.86
N GLY A 131 -8.44 -3.35 4.34
CA GLY A 131 -9.38 -4.13 5.15
C GLY A 131 -10.61 -3.39 5.66
N GLY A 132 -11.11 -2.42 4.91
CA GLY A 132 -12.33 -1.68 5.24
C GLY A 132 -12.89 -1.04 3.99
N GLY A 133 -14.07 -0.45 4.08
CA GLY A 133 -14.68 0.26 2.95
C GLY A 133 -15.83 1.16 3.37
N THR A 134 -16.43 1.84 2.40
CA THR A 134 -17.63 2.64 2.68
C THR A 134 -18.84 1.73 2.89
N SER A 135 -19.74 2.12 3.80
CA SER A 135 -21.13 1.64 3.80
C SER A 135 -21.33 0.12 3.91
N GLY A 136 -20.58 -0.55 4.79
CA GLY A 136 -20.81 -1.97 5.10
C GLY A 136 -19.99 -2.96 4.28
N SER A 137 -19.00 -2.50 3.51
CA SER A 137 -17.93 -3.36 2.98
C SER A 137 -17.13 -3.95 4.15
N ILE A 138 -17.11 -5.28 4.25
CA ILE A 138 -16.48 -6.06 5.32
C ILE A 138 -15.46 -6.99 4.66
N GLY A 139 -14.21 -6.57 4.54
CA GLY A 139 -13.19 -7.45 4.01
C GLY A 139 -11.85 -7.31 4.72
N ASP A 140 -10.99 -8.29 4.48
CA ASP A 140 -9.74 -8.49 5.19
C ASP A 140 -8.57 -8.13 4.28
N GLY A 141 -7.92 -7.01 4.60
CA GLY A 141 -6.78 -6.49 3.86
C GLY A 141 -5.47 -6.79 4.57
N SER A 142 -4.46 -7.17 3.79
CA SER A 142 -3.09 -7.31 4.28
C SER A 142 -2.14 -6.56 3.37
N VAL A 143 -1.30 -5.71 3.95
CA VAL A 143 -0.17 -5.08 3.25
C VAL A 143 1.11 -5.50 3.94
N ILE A 144 1.99 -6.16 3.20
CA ILE A 144 3.27 -6.67 3.70
C ILE A 144 4.38 -5.96 2.94
N ILE A 145 5.26 -5.29 3.66
CA ILE A 145 6.33 -4.46 3.10
C ILE A 145 7.66 -4.98 3.63
N ASN A 146 8.38 -5.70 2.78
CA ASN A 146 9.73 -6.18 3.05
C ASN A 146 10.79 -5.17 2.58
N GLY A 147 10.41 -4.27 1.67
CA GLY A 147 11.27 -3.24 1.09
C GLY A 147 10.49 -2.27 0.20
N GLY A 148 11.20 -1.40 -0.51
CA GLY A 148 10.59 -0.42 -1.42
C GLY A 148 9.86 0.73 -0.71
N THR A 149 8.99 1.41 -1.45
CA THR A 149 8.25 2.58 -0.97
C THR A 149 6.80 2.55 -1.42
N ILE A 150 5.88 2.81 -0.51
CA ILE A 150 4.48 3.15 -0.83
C ILE A 150 4.27 4.63 -0.54
N ASN A 151 3.97 5.41 -1.57
CA ASN A 151 3.63 6.82 -1.47
C ASN A 151 2.11 6.97 -1.48
N VAL A 152 1.57 7.58 -0.44
CA VAL A 152 0.14 7.84 -0.26
C VAL A 152 -0.08 9.36 -0.22
N SER A 153 -0.72 9.91 -1.26
CA SER A 153 -0.81 11.36 -1.43
C SER A 153 -1.97 12.04 -0.68
N TRP A 154 -2.90 11.25 -0.12
CA TRP A 154 -4.01 11.76 0.68
C TRP A 154 -4.18 11.03 2.02
N LEU A 155 -4.62 9.78 2.00
CA LEU A 155 -5.11 9.06 3.18
C LEU A 155 -4.63 7.61 3.20
N LEU A 156 -4.07 7.19 4.34
CA LEU A 156 -3.88 5.80 4.70
C LEU A 156 -5.00 5.38 5.67
N ALA A 157 -5.90 4.51 5.21
CA ALA A 157 -7.01 4.00 5.99
C ALA A 157 -6.82 2.52 6.31
N VAL A 158 -6.85 2.17 7.59
CA VAL A 158 -6.69 0.78 8.07
C VAL A 158 -7.95 0.35 8.82
N ALA A 159 -8.70 -0.59 8.26
CA ALA A 159 -9.96 -1.14 8.78
C ALA A 159 -11.16 -0.16 8.96
N GLY A 160 -10.97 1.16 8.78
CA GLY A 160 -11.97 2.18 9.14
C GLY A 160 -12.60 2.98 7.99
N GLY A 161 -12.28 2.67 6.73
CA GLY A 161 -12.66 3.52 5.60
C GLY A 161 -12.19 4.98 5.78
N TYR A 162 -12.88 5.94 5.13
CA TYR A 162 -12.53 7.37 5.22
C TYR A 162 -12.76 8.00 6.60
N SER A 163 -13.75 7.48 7.35
CA SER A 163 -14.20 8.10 8.60
C SER A 163 -13.55 7.51 9.84
N GLY A 164 -12.70 6.48 9.70
CA GLY A 164 -12.17 5.72 10.83
C GLY A 164 -13.22 4.89 11.56
N THR A 165 -14.42 4.78 10.99
CA THR A 165 -15.50 4.01 11.58
C THR A 165 -15.37 2.57 11.13
N ASN A 166 -15.29 1.65 12.08
CA ASN A 166 -15.23 0.23 11.79
C ASN A 166 -16.48 -0.20 10.99
N SER A 167 -16.28 -0.72 9.79
CA SER A 167 -17.35 -1.31 8.96
C SER A 167 -17.46 -2.83 9.12
N GLY A 168 -16.55 -3.46 9.88
CA GLY A 168 -16.50 -4.89 10.23
C GLY A 168 -15.30 -5.64 9.64
N GLY A 169 -14.59 -5.08 8.65
CA GLY A 169 -13.44 -5.71 7.99
C GLY A 169 -12.12 -5.56 8.76
N THR A 170 -11.13 -6.45 8.58
CA THR A 170 -9.85 -6.35 9.28
C THR A 170 -8.72 -5.83 8.38
N GLY A 171 -7.97 -4.84 8.85
CA GLY A 171 -6.86 -4.25 8.11
C GLY A 171 -5.53 -4.52 8.80
N ASN A 172 -4.56 -5.10 8.12
CA ASN A 172 -3.26 -5.41 8.71
C ASN A 172 -2.13 -4.89 7.83
N ILE A 173 -1.20 -4.15 8.42
CA ILE A 173 0.02 -3.68 7.76
C ILE A 173 1.25 -4.19 8.51
N GLN A 174 2.17 -4.83 7.79
CA GLN A 174 3.46 -5.30 8.31
C GLN A 174 4.60 -4.53 7.62
N LEU A 175 5.30 -3.71 8.39
CA LEU A 175 6.47 -2.93 7.97
C LEU A 175 7.76 -3.64 8.41
N ALA A 176 8.07 -4.75 7.74
CA ALA A 176 9.30 -5.52 7.97
C ALA A 176 10.54 -4.85 7.36
N GLY A 177 10.32 -3.98 6.37
CA GLY A 177 11.30 -3.09 5.75
C GLY A 177 10.58 -1.98 5.00
N GLY A 178 11.30 -1.28 4.13
CA GLY A 178 10.74 -0.26 3.26
C GLY A 178 10.13 0.93 4.00
N VAL A 179 9.31 1.69 3.27
CA VAL A 179 8.70 2.94 3.75
C VAL A 179 7.26 3.04 3.29
N ILE A 180 6.34 3.43 4.19
CA ILE A 180 5.09 4.08 3.80
C ILE A 180 5.25 5.58 4.06
N ASP A 181 5.13 6.37 3.00
CA ASP A 181 5.17 7.83 3.07
C ASP A 181 3.77 8.40 2.80
N VAL A 182 3.13 8.94 3.84
CA VAL A 182 1.86 9.66 3.72
C VAL A 182 2.13 11.17 3.69
N THR A 183 1.99 11.75 2.50
CA THR A 183 2.27 13.17 2.24
C THR A 183 1.01 14.04 2.25
N GLY A 184 -0.16 13.42 2.23
CA GLY A 184 -1.44 14.10 2.15
C GLY A 184 -1.99 14.68 3.45
N GLY A 185 -3.01 15.52 3.32
CA GLY A 185 -3.73 16.09 4.46
C GLY A 185 -4.69 15.12 5.16
N GLY A 186 -4.95 13.93 4.59
CA GLY A 186 -5.80 12.91 5.21
C GLY A 186 -5.09 12.12 6.32
N GLY A 187 -3.77 11.95 6.20
CA GLY A 187 -2.94 11.32 7.22
C GLY A 187 -3.22 9.83 7.40
N LEU A 188 -3.10 9.35 8.64
CA LEU A 188 -3.44 7.99 9.05
C LEU A 188 -4.80 7.99 9.74
N VAL A 189 -5.68 7.10 9.32
CA VAL A 189 -6.96 6.81 9.97
C VAL A 189 -7.06 5.31 10.19
N MET A 190 -7.40 4.90 11.40
CA MET A 190 -7.48 3.49 11.75
C MET A 190 -8.67 3.21 12.67
N ALA A 191 -9.33 2.06 12.45
CA ALA A 191 -10.37 1.54 13.33
C ALA A 191 -9.81 0.45 14.26
N ASP A 192 -10.60 0.03 15.25
CA ASP A 192 -10.17 -0.89 16.32
C ASP A 192 -9.66 -2.26 15.85
N ASN A 193 -10.10 -2.72 14.68
CA ASN A 193 -9.67 -3.97 14.03
C ASN A 193 -8.61 -3.75 12.94
N GLY A 194 -8.07 -2.55 12.86
CA GLY A 194 -6.87 -2.23 12.11
C GLY A 194 -5.62 -2.51 12.94
N SER A 195 -4.54 -2.95 12.31
CA SER A 195 -3.25 -3.09 12.96
C SER A 195 -2.10 -2.67 12.04
N ILE A 196 -1.07 -2.08 12.65
CA ILE A 196 0.22 -1.81 12.00
C ILE A 196 1.32 -2.37 12.91
N ASP A 197 2.21 -3.21 12.39
CA ASP A 197 3.41 -3.65 13.11
C ASP A 197 4.67 -3.20 12.37
N ILE A 198 5.53 -2.47 13.06
CA ILE A 198 6.81 -1.96 12.53
C ILE A 198 7.93 -2.81 13.12
N THR A 199 8.67 -3.52 12.27
CA THR A 199 9.79 -4.38 12.69
C THR A 199 11.11 -4.08 11.97
N GLY A 200 11.06 -3.38 10.84
CA GLY A 200 12.27 -2.92 10.16
C GLY A 200 12.07 -1.82 9.13
N GLY A 201 10.82 -1.44 8.84
CA GLY A 201 10.47 -0.32 7.97
C GLY A 201 10.30 1.01 8.69
N ALA A 202 9.79 1.99 7.94
CA ALA A 202 9.42 3.30 8.46
C ALA A 202 8.00 3.70 8.02
N LEU A 203 7.28 4.37 8.91
CA LEU A 203 6.04 5.08 8.61
C LEU A 203 6.30 6.58 8.71
N ILE A 204 6.07 7.32 7.63
CA ILE A 204 6.26 8.77 7.58
C ILE A 204 4.90 9.44 7.48
N LEU A 205 4.60 10.32 8.43
CA LEU A 205 3.34 11.06 8.51
C LEU A 205 3.61 12.56 8.59
N ASN A 206 2.63 13.37 8.16
CA ASN A 206 2.65 14.80 8.38
C ASN A 206 2.32 15.17 9.83
N GLY A 207 2.93 16.25 10.31
CA GLY A 207 2.79 16.74 11.68
C GLY A 207 3.85 16.21 12.63
N GLU A 208 3.89 16.79 13.83
CA GLU A 208 4.71 16.32 14.94
C GLU A 208 3.91 15.28 15.73
N ILE A 209 4.33 14.02 15.67
CA ILE A 209 3.68 12.90 16.35
C ILE A 209 4.57 12.48 17.51
N SER A 210 4.06 12.62 18.73
CA SER A 210 4.74 12.20 19.95
C SER A 210 4.42 10.76 20.36
N ASP A 211 3.28 10.23 19.90
CA ASP A 211 2.85 8.87 20.21
C ASP A 211 1.91 8.34 19.10
N ILE A 212 2.42 7.38 18.32
CA ILE A 212 1.70 6.76 17.20
C ILE A 212 0.54 5.87 17.66
N THR A 213 0.55 5.41 18.92
CA THR A 213 -0.49 4.51 19.45
C THR A 213 -1.83 5.23 19.65
N ASN A 214 -1.83 6.56 19.63
CA ASN A 214 -3.07 7.36 19.61
C ASN A 214 -3.91 7.16 18.35
N TYR A 215 -3.31 6.64 17.28
CA TYR A 215 -4.05 6.28 16.05
C TYR A 215 -4.72 4.91 16.16
N GLY A 216 -4.40 4.10 17.17
CA GLY A 216 -4.99 2.78 17.43
C GLY A 216 -3.92 1.70 17.62
N ASN A 217 -4.19 0.46 17.19
CA ASN A 217 -3.29 -0.68 17.38
C ASN A 217 -2.04 -0.63 16.46
N VAL A 218 -1.10 0.23 16.82
CA VAL A 218 0.24 0.29 16.22
C VAL A 218 1.25 -0.32 17.19
N THR A 219 2.03 -1.29 16.71
CA THR A 219 3.00 -2.02 17.53
C THR A 219 4.41 -1.96 16.93
N ALA A 220 5.41 -2.12 17.79
CA ALA A 220 6.80 -2.30 17.41
C ALA A 220 7.21 -3.73 17.77
N PHE A 221 7.64 -4.54 16.79
CA PHE A 221 8.00 -5.95 17.00
C PHE A 221 6.91 -6.75 17.72
N GLY A 222 5.65 -6.60 17.29
CA GLY A 222 4.49 -7.24 17.91
C GLY A 222 4.28 -6.85 19.38
N GLY A 223 4.75 -5.67 19.79
CA GLY A 223 4.64 -5.14 21.15
C GLY A 223 5.87 -5.36 22.03
N ASN A 224 6.92 -6.02 21.53
CA ASN A 224 8.17 -6.23 22.27
C ASN A 224 9.21 -5.12 22.06
N GLY A 225 8.96 -4.20 21.12
CA GLY A 225 9.87 -3.11 20.76
C GLY A 225 9.49 -1.77 21.36
N SER A 226 10.17 -0.73 20.88
CA SER A 226 9.86 0.68 21.17
C SER A 226 9.93 1.49 19.88
N PHE A 227 9.11 2.55 19.80
CA PHE A 227 9.14 3.47 18.68
C PHE A 227 10.26 4.50 18.82
N VAL A 228 10.84 4.88 17.68
CA VAL A 228 11.75 6.01 17.55
C VAL A 228 11.11 7.03 16.62
N TYR A 229 11.06 8.28 17.06
CA TYR A 229 10.45 9.38 16.35
C TYR A 229 11.54 10.35 15.89
N ASP A 230 11.66 10.56 14.59
CA ASP A 230 12.49 11.60 13.99
C ASP A 230 11.60 12.67 13.37
N ILE A 231 11.66 13.88 13.92
CA ILE A 231 10.80 15.00 13.54
C ILE A 231 11.63 15.99 12.74
N ALA A 232 11.31 16.12 11.45
CA ALA A 232 12.02 17.01 10.55
C ALA A 232 11.05 17.62 9.52
N GLY A 233 11.14 18.95 9.32
CA GLY A 233 10.37 19.63 8.28
C GLY A 233 8.85 19.54 8.45
N GLY A 234 8.35 19.46 9.69
CA GLY A 234 6.91 19.30 9.97
C GLY A 234 6.37 17.91 9.66
N ARG A 235 7.25 16.91 9.58
CA ARG A 235 6.92 15.50 9.36
C ARG A 235 7.56 14.65 10.45
N THR A 236 6.94 13.53 10.76
CA THR A 236 7.45 12.54 11.72
C THR A 236 7.74 11.23 11.00
N THR A 237 8.99 10.79 11.05
CA THR A 237 9.39 9.43 10.65
C THR A 237 9.37 8.55 11.90
N ILE A 238 8.56 7.48 11.84
CA ILE A 238 8.37 6.53 12.92
C ILE A 238 9.03 5.22 12.51
N THR A 239 10.00 4.79 13.31
CA THR A 239 10.66 3.48 13.17
C THR A 239 10.53 2.69 14.47
N ALA A 240 10.93 1.42 14.44
CA ALA A 240 10.92 0.55 15.60
C ALA A 240 12.32 0.01 15.91
N MET A 241 12.60 -0.20 17.19
CA MET A 241 13.78 -0.93 17.64
C MET A 241 13.42 -1.88 18.78
N ILE A 242 14.17 -2.99 18.89
CA ILE A 242 14.17 -3.79 20.12
C ILE A 242 15.17 -3.13 21.07
N PRO A 243 14.74 -2.66 22.25
CA PRO A 243 15.69 -2.15 23.24
C PRO A 243 16.73 -3.23 23.54
N GLU A 244 18.01 -2.88 23.45
CA GLU A 244 19.05 -3.82 23.85
C GLU A 244 18.78 -4.31 25.27
N PRO A 245 18.78 -5.63 25.52
CA PRO A 245 18.59 -6.13 26.87
C PRO A 245 19.65 -5.50 27.79
N ALA A 246 19.24 -4.94 28.94
CA ALA A 246 20.16 -4.41 29.96
C ALA A 246 21.27 -5.40 30.35
N THR A 247 21.10 -6.69 30.02
CA THR A 247 22.09 -7.75 30.05
C THR A 247 23.41 -7.41 29.34
N LEU A 248 23.41 -6.68 28.22
CA LEU A 248 24.67 -6.27 27.55
C LEU A 248 25.48 -5.31 28.43
N ILE A 249 24.82 -4.40 29.14
CA ILE A 249 25.45 -3.50 30.11
C ILE A 249 26.00 -4.31 31.30
N ILE A 250 25.26 -5.33 31.77
CA ILE A 250 25.70 -6.21 32.86
C ILE A 250 26.91 -7.06 32.45
N ILE A 251 26.97 -7.59 31.23
CA ILE A 251 28.14 -8.33 30.71
C ILE A 251 29.34 -7.38 30.57
N GLY A 252 29.13 -6.16 30.06
CA GLY A 252 30.16 -5.14 29.98
C GLY A 252 30.73 -4.79 31.36
N LEU A 253 29.88 -4.47 32.34
CA LEU A 253 30.29 -4.14 33.71
C LEU A 253 30.90 -5.34 34.45
N GLY A 254 30.35 -6.54 34.26
CA GLY A 254 30.89 -7.77 34.84
C GLY A 254 32.30 -8.10 34.33
N SER A 255 32.57 -7.90 33.03
CA SER A 255 33.91 -8.10 32.45
C SER A 255 34.95 -7.09 32.97
N LEU A 256 34.54 -5.86 33.25
CA LEU A 256 35.38 -4.83 33.89
C LEU A 256 35.75 -5.18 35.33
N LEU A 257 34.80 -5.76 36.09
CA LEU A 257 35.05 -6.21 37.47
C LEU A 257 35.97 -7.43 37.53
N LEU A 258 35.87 -8.35 36.57
CA LEU A 258 36.74 -9.54 36.47
C LEU A 258 38.20 -9.16 36.12
N ARG A 259 38.43 -8.05 35.42
CA ARG A 259 39.79 -7.58 35.07
C ARG A 259 40.57 -7.01 36.26
N ARG A 260 39.92 -6.67 37.39
CA ARG A 260 40.59 -6.02 38.54
C ARG A 260 41.28 -6.99 39.51
N LYS A 261 41.16 -8.31 39.33
CA LYS A 261 41.65 -9.32 40.28
C LYS A 261 42.87 -10.12 39.78
N THR A 262 43.79 -9.46 39.08
CA THR A 262 45.13 -9.99 38.76
C THR A 262 46.21 -9.06 39.32
N ARG A 263 46.38 -9.09 40.65
CA ARG A 263 47.61 -8.70 41.37
C ARG A 263 47.73 -9.59 42.60
#